data_AF-A0AAE9J4E6-F1
#
_entry.id   AF-A0AAE9J4E6-F1
#
_cell.length_a   1.000
_cell.length_b   1.000
_cell.length_c   1.000
_cell.angle_alpha   90.00
_cell.angle_beta   90.00
_cell.angle_gamma   90.00
#
_symmetry.space_group_name_H-M   'P 1'
#
loop_
_entity.id
_entity.type
_entity.pdbx_description
1 polymer ?
#
loop_
_entity_poly.entity_id
_entity_poly.type
_entity_poly.pdbx_seq_one_letter_code
_entity_poly.pdbx_strand_id
1 'polypeptide(L)'
;MSKSELEVQAWFISLIHDQKYPTARWAKRFSEIVGVEVELLIKGTIMFILALLVVLKEPHYLANSLLVAAPIVLTYCEPSERLSSGIMFIYWTLFGFFVLFDRILEYIPLYYIFKLAVFIGLFLPPSNPTIELIHNKVKNVQEK
;
A
#
# COMPACT_ATOMS: atom_id res chain seq x y z
N MET A 1 -21.44 10.84 -1.73
CA MET A 1 -20.38 9.82 -1.72
C MET A 1 -20.86 8.65 -2.56
N SER A 2 -20.12 8.30 -3.60
CA SER A 2 -20.43 7.19 -4.50
C SER A 2 -20.21 5.84 -3.79
N LYS A 3 -20.80 4.77 -4.33
CA LYS A 3 -20.68 3.42 -3.77
C LYS A 3 -19.21 2.96 -3.67
N SER A 4 -18.39 3.31 -4.65
CA SER A 4 -16.96 2.97 -4.66
C SER A 4 -16.16 3.70 -3.58
N GLU A 5 -16.47 4.98 -3.32
CA GLU A 5 -15.84 5.75 -2.23
C GLU A 5 -16.14 5.14 -0.86
N LEU A 6 -17.38 4.69 -0.63
CA LEU A 6 -17.79 3.99 0.59
C LEU A 6 -17.03 2.67 0.78
N GLU A 7 -16.86 1.90 -0.29
CA GLU A 7 -16.14 0.61 -0.26
C GLU A 7 -14.64 0.80 0.00
N VAL A 8 -14.02 1.84 -0.58
CA VAL A 8 -12.62 2.19 -0.29
C VAL A 8 -12.45 2.62 1.17
N GLN A 9 -13.35 3.45 1.70
CA GLN A 9 -13.30 3.84 3.12
C GLN A 9 -13.47 2.64 4.05
N ALA A 10 -14.44 1.76 3.76
CA ALA A 10 -14.66 0.54 4.54
C ALA A 10 -13.41 -0.36 4.54
N TRP A 11 -12.71 -0.45 3.41
CA TRP A 11 -11.45 -1.19 3.31
C TRP A 11 -10.33 -0.58 4.15
N PHE A 12 -10.16 0.75 4.15
CA PHE A 12 -9.18 1.38 5.05
C PHE A 12 -9.53 1.16 6.52
N ILE A 13 -10.82 1.19 6.88
CA ILE A 13 -11.27 0.90 8.24
C ILE A 13 -10.94 -0.55 8.62
N SER A 14 -11.14 -1.51 7.71
CA SER A 14 -10.82 -2.92 7.97
C SER A 14 -9.32 -3.13 8.16
N LEU A 15 -8.45 -2.45 7.40
CA LEU A 15 -7.00 -2.50 7.63
C LEU A 15 -6.55 -2.08 9.04
N ILE A 16 -7.34 -1.25 9.73
CA ILE A 16 -7.01 -0.72 11.05
C ILE A 16 -7.65 -1.57 12.15
N HIS A 17 -8.89 -2.04 11.94
CA HIS A 17 -9.69 -2.64 13.02
C HIS A 17 -9.87 -4.16 12.87
N ASP A 18 -9.90 -4.68 11.64
CA ASP A 18 -10.10 -6.11 11.40
C ASP A 18 -8.80 -6.88 11.61
N GLN A 19 -8.75 -7.65 12.70
CA GLN A 19 -7.60 -8.47 13.09
C GLN A 19 -7.24 -9.56 12.07
N LYS A 20 -8.07 -9.75 11.04
CA LYS A 20 -7.67 -10.45 9.83
C LYS A 20 -6.39 -9.85 9.25
N TYR A 21 -6.23 -8.53 9.21
CA TYR A 21 -5.09 -7.86 8.57
C TYR A 21 -3.87 -7.72 9.51
N PRO A 22 -2.63 -7.87 9.00
CA PRO A 22 -1.42 -7.72 9.81
C PRO A 22 -1.26 -6.31 10.35
N THR A 23 -1.72 -5.29 9.63
CA THR A 23 -1.71 -3.89 10.05
C THR A 23 -2.57 -3.67 11.29
N ALA A 24 -3.75 -4.28 11.37
CA ALA A 24 -4.65 -4.18 12.52
C ALA A 24 -4.08 -4.92 13.74
N ARG A 25 -3.45 -6.09 13.53
CA ARG A 25 -2.75 -6.83 14.61
C ARG A 25 -1.57 -6.04 15.16
N TRP A 26 -0.75 -5.46 14.28
CA TRP A 26 0.36 -4.60 14.67
C TRP A 26 -0.15 -3.39 15.45
N ALA A 27 -1.15 -2.68 14.92
CA ALA A 27 -1.68 -1.47 15.52
C ALA A 27 -2.26 -1.72 16.91
N LYS A 28 -3.03 -2.80 17.08
CA LYS A 28 -3.57 -3.22 18.38
C LYS A 28 -2.45 -3.50 19.38
N ARG A 29 -1.47 -4.33 19.00
CA ARG A 29 -0.35 -4.70 19.88
C ARG A 29 0.46 -3.49 20.34
N PHE A 30 0.77 -2.57 19.43
CA PHE A 30 1.55 -1.38 19.79
C PHE A 30 0.72 -0.34 20.54
N SER A 31 -0.58 -0.23 20.25
CA SER A 31 -1.52 0.61 21.01
C SER A 31 -1.57 0.19 22.48
N GLU A 32 -1.62 -1.11 22.75
CA GLU A 32 -1.60 -1.67 24.12
C GLU A 32 -0.27 -1.39 24.85
N ILE A 33 0.86 -1.43 24.13
CA ILE A 33 2.20 -1.15 24.71
C ILE A 33 2.37 0.33 25.04
N VAL A 34 1.96 1.21 24.13
CA VAL A 34 2.17 2.67 24.24
C VAL A 34 1.08 3.33 25.09
N GLY A 35 -0.07 2.66 25.27
CA GLY A 35 -1.21 3.18 26.05
C GLY A 35 -1.98 4.29 25.32
N VAL A 36 -1.99 4.25 23.97
CA VAL A 36 -2.69 5.23 23.12
C VAL A 36 -3.73 4.54 22.25
N GLU A 37 -4.73 5.29 21.79
CA GLU A 37 -5.73 4.77 20.86
C GLU A 37 -5.11 4.29 19.54
N VAL A 38 -5.64 3.20 18.99
CA VAL A 38 -5.20 2.60 17.71
C VAL A 38 -5.22 3.63 16.58
N GLU A 39 -6.29 4.43 16.47
CA GLU A 39 -6.38 5.45 15.43
C GLU A 39 -5.29 6.51 15.54
N LEU A 40 -5.00 6.96 16.78
CA LEU A 40 -3.97 7.96 17.02
C LEU A 40 -2.59 7.41 16.66
N LEU A 41 -2.31 6.15 17.03
CA LEU A 41 -1.07 5.47 16.68
C LEU A 41 -0.88 5.37 15.16
N ILE A 42 -1.91 4.95 14.42
CA ILE A 42 -1.86 4.81 12.97
C ILE A 42 -1.69 6.17 12.29
N LYS A 43 -2.49 7.18 12.67
CA LYS A 43 -2.39 8.54 12.13
C LYS A 43 -1.00 9.13 12.40
N GLY A 44 -0.48 8.96 13.61
CA GLY A 44 0.86 9.39 14.00
C GLY A 44 1.95 8.68 13.19
N THR A 45 1.83 7.37 12.98
CA THR A 45 2.78 6.59 12.17
C THR A 45 2.79 7.03 10.70
N ILE A 46 1.62 7.24 10.10
CA ILE A 46 1.49 7.74 8.74
C ILE A 46 2.11 9.14 8.64
N MET A 47 1.75 10.06 9.54
CA MET A 47 2.29 11.42 9.56
C MET A 47 3.82 11.42 9.71
N PHE A 48 4.36 10.55 10.56
CA PHE A 48 5.79 10.39 10.76
C PHE A 48 6.49 9.90 9.49
N ILE A 49 5.96 8.87 8.82
CA ILE A 49 6.51 8.37 7.55
C ILE A 49 6.46 9.47 6.48
N LEU A 50 5.35 10.18 6.34
CA LEU A 50 5.21 11.28 5.38
C LEU A 50 6.22 12.41 5.66
N ALA A 51 6.40 12.79 6.92
CA ALA A 51 7.40 13.79 7.31
C ALA A 51 8.82 13.33 6.95
N LEU A 52 9.17 12.07 7.24
CA LEU A 52 10.46 11.49 6.87
C LEU A 52 10.71 11.55 5.36
N LEU A 53 9.71 11.24 4.54
CA LEU A 53 9.82 11.32 3.07
C LEU A 53 10.08 12.74 2.55
N VAL A 54 9.73 13.77 3.33
CA VAL A 54 9.96 15.18 2.97
C VAL A 54 11.34 15.67 3.45
N VAL A 55 11.77 15.25 4.65
CA VAL A 55 12.98 15.81 5.28
C VAL A 55 14.26 15.03 5.02
N LEU A 56 14.16 13.75 4.67
CA LEU A 56 15.34 12.92 4.38
C LEU A 56 16.05 13.42 3.13
N LYS A 57 17.39 13.36 3.15
CA LYS A 57 18.22 13.70 1.98
C LYS A 57 18.06 12.72 0.82
N GLU A 58 17.78 11.46 1.14
CA GLU A 58 17.64 10.37 0.18
C GLU A 58 16.37 9.57 0.51
N PRO A 59 15.17 10.16 0.30
CA PRO A 59 13.89 9.58 0.69
C PRO A 59 13.52 8.32 -0.10
N HIS A 60 14.17 8.09 -1.25
CA HIS A 60 14.02 6.88 -2.06
C HIS A 60 14.34 5.60 -1.29
N TYR A 61 15.33 5.61 -0.38
CA TYR A 61 15.64 4.43 0.43
C TYR A 61 14.46 4.02 1.30
N LEU A 62 13.81 4.98 1.96
CA LEU A 62 12.64 4.73 2.80
C LEU A 62 11.45 4.27 1.94
N ALA A 63 11.13 5.02 0.88
CA ALA A 63 10.01 4.69 0.01
C ALA A 63 10.15 3.30 -0.63
N ASN A 64 11.32 3.00 -1.21
CA ASN A 64 11.57 1.72 -1.86
C ASN A 64 11.60 0.56 -0.87
N SER A 65 12.15 0.77 0.34
CA SER A 65 12.11 -0.26 1.39
C SER A 65 10.68 -0.59 1.82
N LEU A 66 9.81 0.41 2.00
CA LEU A 66 8.40 0.19 2.33
C LEU A 66 7.69 -0.59 1.21
N LEU A 67 7.95 -0.24 -0.06
CA LEU A 67 7.38 -0.92 -1.23
C LEU A 67 7.92 -2.34 -1.44
N VAL A 68 9.10 -2.67 -0.92
CA VAL A 68 9.59 -4.06 -0.95
C VAL A 68 9.08 -4.85 0.26
N ALA A 69 9.05 -4.23 1.44
CA ALA A 69 8.66 -4.90 2.68
C ALA A 69 7.19 -5.36 2.64
N ALA A 70 6.27 -4.50 2.21
CA ALA A 70 4.85 -4.83 2.17
C ALA A 70 4.53 -6.12 1.37
N PRO A 71 4.94 -6.26 0.08
CA PRO A 71 4.69 -7.48 -0.67
C PRO A 71 5.44 -8.70 -0.13
N ILE A 72 6.62 -8.53 0.50
CA ILE A 72 7.34 -9.64 1.16
C ILE A 72 6.53 -10.16 2.35
N VAL A 73 6.03 -9.27 3.21
CA VAL A 73 5.18 -9.64 4.35
C VAL A 73 3.94 -10.38 3.87
N LEU A 74 3.26 -9.85 2.85
CA LEU A 74 2.07 -10.50 2.26
C LEU A 74 2.39 -11.83 1.57
N THR A 75 3.62 -12.02 1.06
CA THR A 75 3.99 -13.26 0.37
C THR A 75 4.40 -14.37 1.33
N TYR A 76 5.14 -14.04 2.40
CA TYR A 76 5.75 -15.03 3.28
C TYR A 76 5.13 -15.13 4.66
N CYS A 77 4.62 -14.03 5.21
CA CYS A 77 4.02 -14.01 6.54
C CYS A 77 2.50 -14.22 6.48
N GLU A 78 1.84 -13.61 5.49
CA GLU A 78 0.37 -13.59 5.37
C GLU A 78 -0.12 -13.98 3.97
N PRO A 79 0.23 -15.18 3.46
CA PRO A 79 -0.04 -15.57 2.07
C PRO A 79 -1.53 -15.62 1.71
N SER A 80 -2.43 -15.73 2.70
CA SER A 80 -3.89 -15.68 2.51
C SER A 80 -4.40 -14.30 2.08
N GLU A 81 -3.64 -13.24 2.33
CA GLU A 81 -3.96 -11.85 1.95
C GLU A 81 -3.19 -11.38 0.71
N ARG A 82 -2.36 -12.25 0.15
CA ARG A 82 -1.57 -11.95 -1.05
C ARG A 82 -2.50 -11.68 -2.24
N LEU A 83 -2.22 -10.61 -2.98
CA LEU A 83 -2.87 -10.34 -4.25
C LEU A 83 -2.61 -11.45 -5.28
N SER A 84 -3.48 -11.54 -6.29
CA SER A 84 -3.33 -12.51 -7.38
C SER A 84 -1.96 -12.37 -8.07
N SER A 85 -1.42 -13.48 -8.59
CA SER A 85 -0.10 -13.50 -9.23
C SER A 85 0.04 -12.49 -10.36
N GLY A 86 -1.04 -12.23 -11.12
CA GLY A 86 -1.02 -11.24 -12.19
C GLY A 86 -0.90 -9.79 -11.70
N ILE A 87 -1.53 -9.45 -10.57
CA ILE A 87 -1.37 -8.10 -9.98
C ILE A 87 -0.01 -7.96 -9.34
N MET A 88 0.49 -9.02 -8.69
CA MET A 88 1.86 -9.04 -8.20
C MET A 88 2.88 -8.85 -9.33
N PHE A 89 2.63 -9.41 -10.52
CA PHE A 89 3.48 -9.17 -11.69
C PHE A 89 3.45 -7.70 -12.15
N ILE A 90 2.25 -7.10 -12.23
CA ILE A 90 2.10 -5.66 -12.54
C ILE A 90 2.80 -4.81 -11.48
N TYR A 91 2.61 -5.13 -10.20
CA TYR A 91 3.24 -4.46 -9.06
C TYR A 91 4.76 -4.45 -9.22
N TRP A 92 5.40 -5.61 -9.40
CA TRP A 92 6.86 -5.70 -9.50
C TRP A 92 7.41 -5.03 -10.77
N THR A 93 6.67 -5.11 -11.87
CA THR A 93 7.04 -4.43 -13.12
C THR A 93 7.02 -2.92 -12.96
N LEU A 94 5.94 -2.37 -12.39
CA LEU A 94 5.85 -0.95 -12.07
C LEU A 94 6.92 -0.56 -11.05
N PHE A 95 7.14 -1.35 -10.01
CA PHE A 95 8.17 -1.08 -9.01
C PHE A 95 9.55 -0.96 -9.65
N GLY A 96 9.94 -1.91 -10.50
CA GLY A 96 11.20 -1.85 -11.24
C GLY A 96 11.31 -0.59 -12.09
N PHE A 97 10.25 -0.22 -12.81
CA PHE A 97 10.22 1.03 -13.58
C PHE A 97 10.45 2.24 -12.68
N PHE A 98 9.63 2.43 -11.63
CA PHE A 98 9.78 3.58 -10.74
C PHE A 98 11.17 3.65 -10.09
N VAL A 99 11.75 2.53 -9.68
CA VAL A 99 13.11 2.49 -9.10
C VAL A 99 14.16 2.94 -10.11
N LEU A 100 14.10 2.46 -11.36
CA LEU A 100 15.06 2.85 -12.40
C LEU A 100 14.98 4.35 -12.73
N PHE A 101 13.78 4.93 -12.65
CA PHE A 101 13.53 6.33 -12.98
C PHE A 101 13.48 7.26 -11.75
N ASP A 102 13.79 6.78 -10.53
CA ASP A 102 13.67 7.57 -9.30
C ASP A 102 14.40 8.92 -9.42
N ARG A 103 15.63 8.94 -9.92
CA ARG A 103 16.44 10.17 -10.08
C ARG A 103 15.84 11.18 -11.07
N ILE A 104 15.05 10.72 -12.04
CA ILE A 104 14.41 11.58 -13.05
C ILE A 104 13.07 12.08 -12.52
N LEU A 105 12.35 11.26 -11.75
CA LEU A 105 11.03 11.59 -11.25
C LEU A 105 11.08 12.36 -9.93
N GLU A 106 12.18 12.32 -9.19
CA GLU A 106 12.43 13.06 -7.94
C GLU A 106 12.34 14.60 -8.12
N TYR A 107 12.47 15.10 -9.35
CA TYR A 107 12.20 16.52 -9.67
C TYR A 107 10.73 16.93 -9.47
N ILE A 108 9.80 15.97 -9.41
CA ILE A 108 8.39 16.22 -9.12
C ILE A 108 8.24 16.43 -7.60
N PRO A 109 7.66 17.55 -7.14
CA PRO A 109 7.43 17.77 -5.71
C PRO A 109 6.58 16.64 -5.11
N LEU A 110 6.98 16.17 -3.92
CA LEU A 110 6.30 15.09 -3.19
C LEU A 110 6.25 13.76 -3.98
N TYR A 111 7.15 13.57 -4.95
CA TYR A 111 7.20 12.38 -5.80
C TYR A 111 7.08 11.06 -5.04
N TYR A 112 7.85 10.88 -3.95
CA TYR A 112 7.83 9.62 -3.19
C TYR A 112 6.50 9.37 -2.46
N ILE A 113 5.79 10.42 -2.06
CA ILE A 113 4.44 10.29 -1.51
C ILE A 113 3.48 9.82 -2.60
N PHE A 114 3.54 10.43 -3.78
CA PHE A 114 2.74 9.99 -4.92
C PHE A 114 3.08 8.56 -5.35
N LYS A 115 4.37 8.18 -5.35
CA LYS A 115 4.84 6.82 -5.62
C LYS A 115 4.17 5.84 -4.66
N LEU A 116 4.22 6.08 -3.35
CA LEU A 116 3.54 5.22 -2.37
C LEU A 116 2.03 5.14 -2.62
N ALA A 117 1.37 6.27 -2.89
CA ALA A 117 -0.07 6.30 -3.16
C ALA A 117 -0.46 5.47 -4.41
N VAL A 118 0.33 5.52 -5.48
CA VAL A 118 0.13 4.70 -6.69
C VAL A 118 0.17 3.21 -6.33
N PHE A 119 1.15 2.79 -5.54
CA PHE A 119 1.27 1.38 -5.15
C PHE A 119 0.19 0.93 -4.17
N ILE A 120 -0.21 1.78 -3.21
CA ILE A 120 -1.38 1.51 -2.35
C ILE A 120 -2.63 1.32 -3.20
N GLY A 121 -2.78 2.12 -4.27
CA GLY A 121 -3.87 2.01 -5.23
C GLY A 121 -4.03 0.62 -5.85
N LEU A 122 -2.94 -0.14 -6.04
CA LEU A 122 -2.98 -1.50 -6.58
C LEU A 122 -3.55 -2.53 -5.59
N PHE A 123 -3.59 -2.22 -4.30
CA PHE A 123 -4.18 -3.07 -3.25
C PHE A 123 -5.64 -2.72 -2.94
N LEU A 124 -6.18 -1.65 -3.55
CA LEU A 124 -7.57 -1.29 -3.35
C LEU A 124 -8.49 -2.42 -3.83
N PRO A 125 -9.62 -2.67 -3.14
CA PRO A 125 -10.58 -3.66 -3.57
C PRO A 125 -11.10 -3.34 -4.99
N PRO A 126 -11.51 -4.37 -5.77
CA PRO A 126 -11.95 -4.23 -7.16
C PRO A 126 -13.30 -3.50 -7.32
N SER A 127 -13.80 -2.84 -6.28
CA SER A 127 -14.91 -1.89 -6.35
C SER A 127 -14.60 -0.61 -7.14
N ASN A 128 -13.31 -0.36 -7.39
CA ASN A 128 -12.89 0.70 -8.29
C ASN A 128 -12.87 0.17 -9.74
N PRO A 129 -13.66 0.75 -10.66
CA PRO A 129 -13.79 0.24 -12.04
C PRO A 129 -12.45 0.16 -12.78
N THR A 130 -11.45 0.99 -12.43
CA THR A 130 -10.09 0.90 -13.01
C THR A 130 -9.34 -0.35 -12.53
N ILE A 131 -9.47 -0.69 -11.25
CA ILE A 131 -8.87 -1.91 -10.66
C ILE A 131 -9.64 -3.15 -11.12
N GLU A 132 -10.96 -3.05 -11.25
CA GLU A 132 -11.81 -4.09 -11.82
C GLU A 132 -11.43 -4.40 -13.27
N LEU A 133 -11.18 -3.37 -14.09
CA LEU A 133 -10.68 -3.54 -15.46
C LEU A 133 -9.31 -4.24 -15.48
N ILE A 134 -8.39 -3.89 -14.57
CA ILE A 134 -7.10 -4.56 -14.47
C ILE A 134 -7.27 -6.03 -14.07
N HIS A 135 -8.07 -6.30 -13.02
CA HIS A 135 -8.37 -7.65 -12.56
C HIS A 135 -9.02 -8.52 -13.64
N ASN A 136 -10.04 -8.00 -14.34
CA ASN A 136 -10.76 -8.72 -15.39
C ASN A 136 -9.86 -9.00 -16.59
N LYS A 137 -9.00 -8.04 -16.97
CA LYS A 137 -8.06 -8.22 -18.08
C LYS A 137 -6.98 -9.24 -17.74
N VAL A 138 -6.49 -9.25 -16.50
CA VAL A 138 -5.54 -10.26 -16.01
C VAL A 138 -6.17 -11.66 -16.01
N LYS A 139 -7.41 -11.79 -15.52
CA LYS A 139 -8.11 -13.09 -15.47
C LYS A 139 -8.35 -13.68 -16.86
N ASN A 140 -8.78 -12.86 -17.82
CA ASN A 140 -9.01 -13.28 -19.21
C ASN A 140 -7.75 -13.74 -19.96
N VAL A 141 -6.56 -13.34 -19.51
CA VAL A 141 -5.27 -13.78 -20.09
C VAL A 141 -4.85 -15.13 -19.51
N GLN A 142 -5.30 -15.50 -18.31
CA GLN A 142 -4.99 -16.79 -17.68
C GLN A 142 -5.91 -17.94 -18.13
N GLU A 143 -7.09 -17.63 -18.70
CA GLU A 143 -8.07 -18.62 -19.17
C GLU A 143 -7.93 -18.96 -20.68
N LYS A 144 -6.92 -18.42 -21.36
CA LYS A 144 -6.55 -18.74 -22.75
C LYS A 144 -5.25 -19.54 -22.81
#